data_AF-A0A412ELW3-F1
#
_entry.id   AF-A0A412ELW3-F1
#
_cell.length_a   1.000
_cell.length_b   1.000
_cell.length_c   1.000
_cell.angle_alpha   90.00
_cell.angle_beta   90.00
_cell.angle_gamma   90.00
#
_symmetry.space_group_name_H-M   'P 1'
#
loop_
_entity.id
_entity.type
_entity.pdbx_description
1 polymer ?
#
loop_
_entity_poly.entity_id
_entity_poly.type
_entity_poly.pdbx_seq_one_letter_code
_entity_poly.pdbx_strand_id
1 'polypeptide(L)' 'MKYKCVKAFMLDSYDDDGFYIENCIEIKVGETYEVGNENFIDGDIRLNGINTNKWIEISQEMLDEYFTEVVV' A
#
# COMPACT_ATOMS: atom_id res chain seq x y z
N MET A 1 -10.81 -5.89 3.46
CA MET A 1 -9.84 -6.97 3.69
C MET A 1 -8.59 -6.40 4.32
N LYS A 2 -7.82 -7.21 5.06
CA LYS A 2 -6.56 -6.79 5.69
C LYS A 2 -5.41 -7.58 5.11
N TYR A 3 -4.27 -6.92 4.96
CA TYR A 3 -3.08 -7.49 4.37
C TYR A 3 -1.87 -7.26 5.27
N LYS A 4 -0.93 -8.19 5.25
CA LYS A 4 0.36 -8.07 5.92
C LYS A 4 1.47 -8.19 4.88
N CYS A 5 2.40 -7.23 4.89
CA CYS A 5 3.58 -7.27 4.05
C CYS A 5 4.48 -8.45 4.46
N VAL A 6 4.83 -9.30 3.50
CA VAL A 6 5.70 -10.48 3.71
C VAL A 6 7.08 -10.32 3.09
N LYS A 7 7.28 -9.31 2.24
CA LYS A 7 8.54 -9.02 1.56
C LYS A 7 8.73 -7.50 1.49
N ALA A 8 9.85 -6.98 1.98
CA ALA A 8 10.12 -5.55 1.94
C ALA A 8 10.38 -5.05 0.51
N PHE A 9 9.93 -3.84 0.20
CA PHE A 9 10.12 -3.19 -1.11
C PHE A 9 10.05 -1.67 -0.99
N MET A 10 10.49 -0.99 -2.06
CA MET A 10 10.38 0.47 -2.20
C MET A 10 9.23 0.77 -3.15
N LEU A 11 8.43 1.78 -2.81
CA LEU A 11 7.34 2.28 -3.64
C LEU A 11 7.50 3.78 -3.83
N ASP A 12 7.16 4.28 -5.01
CA ASP A 12 7.05 5.71 -5.26
C ASP A 12 5.92 6.33 -4.41
N SER A 13 6.13 7.57 -3.96
CA SER A 13 5.17 8.28 -3.12
C SER A 13 4.44 9.35 -3.91
N TYR A 14 3.16 9.53 -3.60
CA TYR A 14 2.30 10.54 -4.21
C TYR A 14 1.64 11.38 -3.11
N ASP A 15 1.30 12.63 -3.41
CA ASP A 15 0.50 13.45 -2.50
C ASP A 15 -1.00 13.13 -2.61
N ASP A 16 -1.82 13.79 -1.79
CA ASP A 16 -3.27 13.56 -1.76
C ASP A 16 -3.98 13.97 -3.06
N ASP A 17 -3.34 14.79 -3.89
CA ASP A 17 -3.81 15.18 -5.22
C ASP A 17 -3.31 14.23 -6.33
N GLY A 18 -2.53 13.21 -5.96
CA GLY A 18 -2.00 12.22 -6.91
C GLY A 18 -0.73 12.62 -7.62
N PHE A 19 -0.07 13.70 -7.22
CA PHE A 19 1.18 14.11 -7.83
C PHE A 19 2.34 13.33 -7.23
N TYR A 20 3.21 12.82 -8.11
CA TYR A 20 4.45 12.18 -7.71
C TYR A 20 5.29 13.13 -6.87
N ILE A 21 5.70 12.66 -5.69
CA ILE A 21 6.66 13.32 -4.83
C ILE A 21 8.00 12.62 -5.07
N GLU A 22 9.11 13.36 -5.23
CA GLU A 22 10.47 12.80 -5.36
C GLU A 22 10.96 12.14 -4.05
N ASN A 23 10.22 11.14 -3.57
CA ASN A 23 10.48 10.34 -2.40
C ASN A 23 9.92 8.94 -2.63
N CYS A 24 10.71 7.93 -2.30
CA CYS A 24 10.24 6.56 -2.22
C CYS A 24 9.99 6.20 -0.75
N ILE A 25 8.92 5.46 -0.49
CA ILE A 25 8.63 4.88 0.81
C ILE A 25 9.11 3.43 0.87
N GLU A 26 9.77 3.08 1.96
CA GLU A 26 10.06 1.68 2.27
C GLU A 26 8.85 1.06 2.96
N ILE A 27 8.35 -0.04 2.40
CA ILE A 27 7.33 -0.90 3.02
C ILE A 27 8.03 -2.06 3.70
N LYS A 28 7.87 -2.18 5.02
CA LYS A 28 8.61 -3.15 5.83
C LYS A 28 7.83 -4.43 6.02
N VAL A 29 8.55 -5.56 6.08
CA VAL A 29 7.97 -6.85 6.44
C VAL A 29 7.26 -6.73 7.79
N GLY A 30 6.01 -7.20 7.82
CA GLY A 30 5.17 -7.20 9.00
C GLY A 30 4.27 -5.98 9.16
N GLU A 31 4.46 -4.91 8.37
CA GLU A 31 3.48 -3.83 8.30
C GLU A 31 2.12 -4.36 7.78
N THR A 32 1.05 -3.74 8.29
CA THR A 32 -0.32 -4.17 8.05
C THR A 32 -1.16 -3.06 7.48
N TYR A 33 -1.96 -3.41 6.48
CA TYR A 33 -2.76 -2.48 5.71
C TYR A 33 -4.20 -3.01 5.57
N GLU A 34 -5.14 -2.11 5.32
CA GLU A 34 -6.52 -2.43 4.99
C GLU A 34 -6.93 -1.78 3.67
N VAL A 35 -7.83 -2.43 2.93
CA VAL A 35 -8.35 -1.87 1.68
C VAL A 35 -9.11 -0.58 1.96
N GLY A 36 -8.66 0.51 1.34
CA GLY A 36 -9.34 1.79 1.34
C GLY A 36 -10.53 1.79 0.36
N ASN A 37 -11.54 2.62 0.64
CA ASN A 37 -12.72 2.80 -0.21
C ASN A 37 -12.66 4.08 -1.07
N GLU A 38 -11.47 4.67 -1.20
CA GLU A 38 -11.26 5.98 -1.81
C GLU A 38 -11.02 5.83 -3.31
N ASN A 39 -11.36 6.87 -4.10
CA ASN A 39 -11.19 6.84 -5.56
C ASN A 39 -9.70 6.69 -5.91
N PHE A 40 -9.41 5.70 -6.75
CA PHE A 40 -8.07 5.36 -7.21
C PHE A 40 -7.47 6.50 -8.05
N ILE A 41 -6.24 6.91 -7.74
CA ILE A 41 -5.56 7.99 -8.44
C ILE A 41 -4.71 7.44 -9.60
N ASP A 42 -4.07 6.27 -9.43
CA ASP A 42 -3.36 5.59 -10.54
C ASP A 42 -3.17 4.06 -10.32
N GLY A 43 -3.32 3.56 -9.09
CA GLY A 43 -3.23 2.11 -8.79
C GLY A 43 -4.58 1.39 -8.71
N ASP A 44 -4.61 0.10 -9.05
CA ASP A 44 -5.85 -0.71 -8.96
C ASP A 44 -6.38 -0.83 -7.52
N ILE A 45 -5.50 -0.74 -6.51
CA ILE A 45 -5.82 -1.03 -5.11
C ILE A 45 -5.15 -0.03 -4.17
N ARG A 46 -5.98 0.69 -3.39
CA ARG A 46 -5.53 1.56 -2.30
C ARG A 46 -5.52 0.82 -0.98
N LEU A 47 -4.39 0.87 -0.29
CA LEU A 47 -4.14 0.24 1.00
C LEU A 47 -3.80 1.30 2.06
N ASN A 48 -4.63 1.39 3.09
CA ASN A 48 -4.45 2.30 4.22
C ASN A 48 -3.69 1.59 5.35
N GLY A 49 -2.63 2.21 5.86
CA GLY A 49 -1.84 1.67 6.95
C GLY A 49 -2.61 1.64 8.28
N ILE A 50 -2.64 0.48 8.95
CA ILE A 50 -3.42 0.32 10.20
C ILE A 50 -2.73 1.01 11.39
N ASN A 51 -1.40 1.06 11.40
CA ASN A 51 -0.58 1.68 12.46
C ASN A 51 0.41 2.71 11.91
N THR A 52 0.21 3.11 10.65
CA THR A 52 1.03 4.11 9.97
C THR A 52 0.08 5.16 9.42
N ASN A 53 0.46 6.44 9.46
CA ASN A 53 -0.31 7.51 8.80
C ASN A 53 0.01 7.55 7.29
N LYS A 54 0.12 6.38 6.67
CA LYS A 54 0.52 6.21 5.28
C LYS A 54 -0.59 5.47 4.54
N TRP A 55 -0.79 5.82 3.28
CA TRP A 55 -1.53 5.02 2.32
C TRP A 55 -0.61 4.69 1.15
N ILE A 56 -0.90 3.59 0.45
CA ILE A 56 -0.19 3.19 -0.76
C ILE A 56 -1.19 2.79 -1.84
N GLU A 57 -0.85 3.05 -3.09
CA GLU A 57 -1.54 2.54 -4.26
C GLU A 57 -0.65 1.53 -4.98
N ILE A 58 -1.15 0.33 -5.20
CA ILE A 58 -0.42 -0.77 -5.81
C ILE A 58 -1.30 -1.52 -6.81
N SER A 59 -0.68 -2.25 -7.74
CA SER A 59 -1.38 -3.18 -8.62
C SER A 59 -1.77 -4.47 -7.89
N GLN A 60 -2.70 -5.24 -8.47
CA GLN A 60 -3.01 -6.59 -7.98
C GLN A 60 -1.77 -7.51 -7.99
N GLU A 61 -0.89 -7.39 -9.00
CA GLU A 61 0.35 -8.18 -9.07
C GLU A 61 1.27 -7.90 -7.87
N MET A 62 1.43 -6.62 -7.50
CA MET A 62 2.20 -6.25 -6.32
C MET A 62 1.53 -6.73 -5.02
N LEU A 63 0.21 -6.71 -4.95
CA LEU A 63 -0.51 -7.25 -3.79
C LEU A 63 -0.20 -8.75 -3.62
N ASP A 64 -0.29 -9.52 -4.71
CA ASP A 64 -0.07 -10.97 -4.70
C ASP A 64 1.39 -11.34 -4.41
N GLU A 65 2.36 -10.52 -4.83
CA GLU A 65 3.79 -10.77 -4.61
C GLU A 65 4.24 -10.38 -3.18
N TYR A 66 3.81 -9.22 -2.69
CA TYR A 66 4.39 -8.60 -1.49
C TYR A 66 3.52 -8.76 -0.23
N PHE A 67 2.26 -9.15 -0.37
CA PHE A 67 1.31 -9.21 0.74
C PHE A 67 0.63 -10.57 0.87
N THR A 68 0.13 -10.84 2.07
CA THR A 68 -0.78 -11.97 2.34
C THR A 68 -2.01 -11.48 3.08
N GLU A 69 -3.19 -12.02 2.75
CA GLU A 69 -4.43 -11.68 3.44
C GLU A 69 -4.36 -12.15 4.90
N VAL A 70 -4.74 -11.27 5.82
CA VAL A 70 -4.89 -11.59 7.24
C VAL A 70 -6.34 -11.94 7.49
N VAL A 71 -6.61 -13.24 7.66
CA VAL A 71 -7.92 -13.72 8.10
C VAL A 71 -8.10 -13.32 9.56
N VAL A 72 -9.18 -12.59 9.84
CA VAL A 72 -9.59 -12.17 11.19
C VAL A 72 -10.68 -13.10 11.70
#